data_AF-A0A7S1QZ99-F1
#
_entry.id   AF-A0A7S1QZ99-F1
#
_cell.length_a   1.000
_cell.length_b   1.000
_cell.length_c   1.000
_cell.angle_alpha   90.00
_cell.angle_beta   90.00
_cell.angle_gamma   90.00
#
_symmetry.space_group_name_H-M   'P 1'
#
loop_
_entity.id
_entity.type
_entity.pdbx_description
1 polymer ?
#
loop_
_entity_poly.entity_id
_entity_poly.type
_entity_poly.pdbx_seq_one_letter_code
_entity_poly.pdbx_strand_id
1 'polypeptide(L)'
;NSFCTLLAMLHRSPVRWIATVSGFALKDVVREAAPSDVLIASWNGSVFKYSTFPGVGREEVCNHLLRLPLFDRGIHTVFGRDDVPVDFAADIDCKVPSVTRDGKPTARPNRDEFLTEVVNAVLTSLDKELAAINCSAESRYVLQSNYPARISAHVHVRLADEKAFHDHVHMGAFARRVAKGVVAPDGAPAYRQAFLDCVDTAIYRRAGTLRLFNAVNRQQQSPLHLVPRTTTTKGREHWVVGPQEPAALLDASLVVRDPLDVDEVVTIEGAADAAAAAAGGASQSVRSISGGSGLPDDPLRLLDIACEALVRLPPRMAESYRPWSTVYLTAKSTAVRLAACGVPADVADERLRQSFHDFSRLCPEKYNPREVDKKWNARQREGFFDASVNPKAGVSYLVQRTTSPVPSLNAPRH
;
A
#
# COMPACT_ATOMS: atom_id res chain seq x y z
N ASN A 1 -3.25 1.00 -23.39
CA ASN A 1 -3.35 -0.37 -23.95
C ASN A 1 -2.01 -1.04 -24.18
N SER A 2 -1.12 -0.55 -25.06
CA SER A 2 0.16 -1.22 -25.36
C SER A 2 1.12 -1.34 -24.16
N PHE A 3 1.23 -0.30 -23.32
CA PHE A 3 2.04 -0.34 -22.08
C PHE A 3 1.43 -1.27 -21.01
N CYS A 4 0.11 -1.25 -20.85
CA CYS A 4 -0.63 -2.15 -19.96
C CYS A 4 -0.49 -3.62 -20.37
N THR A 5 -0.35 -3.90 -21.66
CA THR A 5 -0.10 -5.24 -22.21
C THR A 5 1.30 -5.73 -21.83
N LEU A 6 2.31 -4.86 -21.91
CA LEU A 6 3.68 -5.15 -21.47
C LEU A 6 3.75 -5.43 -19.95
N LEU A 7 2.97 -4.69 -19.15
CA LEU A 7 2.86 -4.88 -17.70
C LEU A 7 2.13 -6.18 -17.32
N ALA A 8 1.06 -6.55 -18.03
CA ALA A 8 0.34 -7.81 -17.78
C ALA A 8 1.21 -9.06 -18.04
N MET A 9 2.17 -8.99 -18.96
CA MET A 9 3.14 -10.07 -19.23
C MET A 9 4.17 -10.26 -18.13
N LEU A 10 4.32 -9.29 -17.22
CA LEU A 10 5.24 -9.38 -16.09
C LEU A 10 4.79 -10.44 -15.05
N HIS A 11 3.50 -10.77 -14.97
CA HIS A 11 2.91 -11.54 -13.85
C HIS A 11 3.23 -13.06 -13.77
N ARG A 12 3.91 -13.70 -14.75
CA ARG A 12 3.99 -15.19 -14.85
C ARG A 12 5.38 -15.86 -14.66
N SER A 13 6.35 -15.29 -13.94
CA SER A 13 7.74 -15.84 -13.81
C SER A 13 8.21 -16.19 -12.37
N PRO A 14 9.05 -17.23 -12.16
CA PRO A 14 9.55 -17.67 -10.84
C PRO A 14 10.81 -16.94 -10.31
N VAL A 15 11.38 -15.96 -11.03
CA VAL A 15 12.49 -15.11 -10.54
C VAL A 15 11.96 -13.71 -10.21
N ARG A 16 11.97 -13.35 -8.91
CA ARG A 16 11.20 -12.22 -8.36
C ARG A 16 11.97 -10.89 -8.39
N TRP A 17 11.57 -10.01 -9.32
CA TRP A 17 12.01 -8.61 -9.39
C TRP A 17 10.83 -7.69 -9.04
N ILE A 18 11.03 -6.81 -8.07
CA ILE A 18 10.01 -5.84 -7.65
C ILE A 18 10.26 -4.53 -8.37
N ALA A 19 9.32 -4.15 -9.23
CA ALA A 19 9.28 -2.84 -9.85
C ALA A 19 8.60 -1.85 -8.90
N THR A 20 9.25 -0.71 -8.70
CA THR A 20 8.78 0.37 -7.82
C THR A 20 8.85 1.68 -8.56
N VAL A 21 7.78 2.44 -8.51
CA VAL A 21 7.72 3.83 -8.97
C VAL A 21 7.65 4.72 -7.75
N SER A 22 8.55 5.69 -7.62
CA SER A 22 8.62 6.54 -6.43
C SER A 22 8.76 8.01 -6.75
N GLY A 23 8.09 8.88 -6.01
CA GLY A 23 8.17 10.33 -6.22
C GLY A 23 7.86 11.11 -4.97
N PHE A 24 8.13 12.42 -4.99
CA PHE A 24 7.85 13.30 -3.85
C PHE A 24 6.46 13.95 -3.93
N ALA A 25 5.86 13.96 -5.11
CA ALA A 25 4.48 14.39 -5.31
C ALA A 25 3.57 13.18 -5.49
N LEU A 26 2.64 12.98 -4.56
CA LEU A 26 1.71 11.85 -4.58
C LEU A 26 0.96 11.75 -5.91
N LYS A 27 0.48 12.88 -6.45
CA LYS A 27 -0.25 12.93 -7.73
C LYS A 27 0.52 12.30 -8.90
N ASP A 28 1.85 12.36 -8.88
CA ASP A 28 2.67 11.84 -9.96
C ASP A 28 2.88 10.33 -9.81
N VAL A 29 2.86 9.81 -8.57
CA VAL A 29 2.97 8.37 -8.28
C VAL A 29 1.62 7.67 -8.47
N VAL A 30 0.52 8.30 -8.05
CA VAL A 30 -0.85 7.77 -8.21
C VAL A 30 -1.21 7.56 -9.69
N ARG A 31 -0.72 8.42 -10.60
CA ARG A 31 -0.94 8.26 -12.05
C ARG A 31 -0.37 6.97 -12.62
N GLU A 32 0.66 6.43 -11.96
CA GLU A 32 1.35 5.22 -12.37
C GLU A 32 0.82 3.98 -11.62
N ALA A 33 -0.10 4.15 -10.67
CA ALA A 33 -0.68 3.08 -9.86
C ALA A 33 -2.04 2.64 -10.41
N ALA A 34 -2.19 1.35 -10.67
CA ALA A 34 -3.49 0.71 -10.84
C ALA A 34 -4.25 0.66 -9.50
N PRO A 35 -5.59 0.56 -9.50
CA PRO A 35 -6.39 0.41 -8.28
C PRO A 35 -5.90 -0.68 -7.32
N SER A 36 -5.48 -1.83 -7.85
CA SER A 36 -4.96 -2.97 -7.09
C SER A 36 -3.51 -2.80 -6.58
N ASP A 37 -2.76 -1.84 -7.12
CA ASP A 37 -1.36 -1.67 -6.73
C ASP A 37 -1.24 -1.11 -5.31
N VAL A 38 -0.25 -1.63 -4.57
CA VAL A 38 0.12 -1.08 -3.26
C VAL A 38 0.76 0.29 -3.46
N LEU A 39 0.30 1.26 -2.66
CA LEU A 39 0.84 2.61 -2.62
C LEU A 39 1.21 2.95 -1.17
N ILE A 40 2.47 3.31 -0.96
CA ILE A 40 3.01 3.67 0.35
C ILE A 40 3.57 5.09 0.37
N ALA A 41 3.59 5.69 1.55
CA ALA A 41 4.36 6.87 1.87
C ALA A 41 5.47 6.49 2.84
N SER A 42 6.72 6.79 2.51
CA SER A 42 7.87 6.60 3.38
C SER A 42 8.43 7.94 3.85
N TRP A 43 8.71 8.06 5.14
CA TRP A 43 9.34 9.22 5.73
C TRP A 43 10.87 9.08 5.66
N ASN A 44 11.56 10.02 5.02
CA ASN A 44 13.03 9.99 4.89
C ASN A 44 13.76 10.91 5.88
N GLY A 45 13.08 11.36 6.95
CA GLY A 45 13.62 12.33 7.92
C GLY A 45 13.25 13.79 7.63
N SER A 46 12.84 14.13 6.40
CA SER A 46 12.52 15.51 6.01
C SER A 46 11.24 15.67 5.21
N VAL A 47 10.97 14.74 4.29
CA VAL A 47 9.80 14.75 3.41
C VAL A 47 9.25 13.34 3.24
N PHE A 48 7.98 13.26 2.84
CA PHE A 48 7.42 11.98 2.40
C PHE A 48 7.84 11.70 0.96
N LYS A 49 8.31 10.47 0.73
CA LYS A 49 8.47 9.87 -0.58
C LYS A 49 7.34 8.87 -0.77
N TYR A 50 6.56 9.02 -1.83
CA TYR A 50 5.50 8.10 -2.19
C TYR A 50 6.06 7.03 -3.11
N SER A 51 5.63 5.78 -2.95
CA SER A 51 6.05 4.67 -3.81
C SER A 51 4.87 3.77 -4.12
N THR A 52 4.73 3.38 -5.38
CA THR A 52 3.81 2.32 -5.82
C THR A 52 4.58 1.17 -6.44
N PHE A 53 3.96 -0.01 -6.50
CA PHE A 53 4.57 -1.24 -6.99
C PHE A 53 3.74 -1.82 -8.16
N PRO A 54 3.80 -1.20 -9.36
CA PRO A 54 2.88 -1.55 -10.43
C PRO A 54 3.03 -2.98 -10.91
N GLY A 55 1.93 -3.72 -10.88
CA GLY A 55 1.90 -5.12 -11.33
C GLY A 55 2.73 -6.08 -10.46
N VAL A 56 3.07 -5.67 -9.23
CA VAL A 56 3.72 -6.57 -8.26
C VAL A 56 2.64 -7.14 -7.35
N GLY A 57 2.62 -8.48 -7.21
CA GLY A 57 1.67 -9.16 -6.35
C GLY A 57 1.76 -8.67 -4.90
N ARG A 58 0.61 -8.50 -4.26
CA ARG A 58 0.50 -7.91 -2.92
C ARG A 58 1.34 -8.63 -1.86
N GLU A 59 1.32 -9.97 -1.89
CA GLU A 59 2.16 -10.81 -1.01
C GLU A 59 3.66 -10.50 -1.18
N GLU A 60 4.11 -10.28 -2.42
CA GLU A 60 5.51 -9.96 -2.72
C GLU A 60 5.89 -8.57 -2.21
N VAL A 61 4.99 -7.58 -2.36
CA VAL A 61 5.18 -6.25 -1.77
C VAL A 61 5.28 -6.35 -0.25
N CYS A 62 4.37 -7.08 0.41
CA CYS A 62 4.41 -7.28 1.86
C CYS A 62 5.74 -7.89 2.31
N ASN A 63 6.16 -8.98 1.66
CA ASN A 63 7.43 -9.63 1.95
C ASN A 63 8.63 -8.71 1.76
N HIS A 64 8.62 -7.83 0.77
CA HIS A 64 9.66 -6.84 0.55
C HIS A 64 9.71 -5.79 1.65
N LEU A 65 8.57 -5.20 2.02
CA LEU A 65 8.48 -4.19 3.07
C LEU A 65 8.93 -4.75 4.43
N LEU A 66 8.62 -6.02 4.73
CA LEU A 66 9.10 -6.71 5.93
C LEU A 66 10.61 -6.99 5.95
N ARG A 67 11.30 -6.88 4.82
CA ARG A 67 12.76 -7.06 4.73
C ARG A 67 13.53 -5.74 4.81
N LEU A 68 12.86 -4.60 4.65
CA LEU A 68 13.50 -3.30 4.81
C LEU A 68 14.14 -3.21 6.21
N PRO A 69 15.30 -2.57 6.38
CA PRO A 69 15.83 -2.31 7.71
C PRO A 69 14.84 -1.51 8.56
N LEU A 70 14.80 -1.72 9.87
CA LEU A 70 13.82 -1.06 10.76
C LEU A 70 13.84 0.48 10.64
N PHE A 71 15.01 1.07 10.42
CA PHE A 71 15.17 2.51 10.22
C PHE A 71 14.50 3.02 8.94
N ASP A 72 14.36 2.17 7.92
CA ASP A 72 13.69 2.48 6.65
C ASP A 72 12.18 2.15 6.69
N ARG A 73 11.69 1.52 7.76
CA ARG A 73 10.27 1.21 7.94
C ARG A 73 9.46 2.37 8.50
N GLY A 74 9.81 3.61 8.17
CA GLY A 74 8.95 4.77 8.38
C GLY A 74 7.82 4.83 7.35
N ILE A 75 7.09 3.72 7.17
CA ILE A 75 6.20 3.48 6.04
C ILE A 75 4.72 3.48 6.44
N HIS A 76 3.90 4.09 5.59
CA HIS A 76 2.47 4.20 5.74
C HIS A 76 1.79 3.69 4.46
N THR A 77 0.65 3.03 4.56
CA THR A 77 -0.24 2.83 3.41
C THR A 77 -0.86 4.17 3.02
N VAL A 78 -1.08 4.38 1.72
CA VAL A 78 -1.90 5.48 1.20
C VAL A 78 -3.25 4.89 0.78
N PHE A 79 -4.18 4.81 1.72
CA PHE A 79 -5.51 4.22 1.50
C PHE A 79 -6.53 5.23 0.97
N GLY A 80 -6.27 6.54 1.13
CA GLY A 80 -7.17 7.63 0.72
C GLY A 80 -7.23 7.83 -0.80
N ARG A 81 -7.66 6.81 -1.53
CA ARG A 81 -7.80 6.79 -2.99
C ARG A 81 -9.29 6.74 -3.33
N ASP A 82 -9.70 7.49 -4.33
CA ASP A 82 -11.08 7.49 -4.82
C ASP A 82 -11.31 6.20 -5.62
N ASP A 83 -12.51 5.61 -5.52
CA ASP A 83 -12.93 4.40 -6.25
C ASP A 83 -12.00 3.17 -6.06
N VAL A 84 -11.34 3.08 -4.91
CA VAL A 84 -10.49 1.94 -4.53
C VAL A 84 -11.06 1.31 -3.26
N PRO A 85 -11.52 0.04 -3.32
CA PRO A 85 -12.12 -0.61 -2.17
C PRO A 85 -11.15 -0.73 -0.98
N VAL A 86 -11.69 -0.60 0.24
CA VAL A 86 -10.92 -0.63 1.48
C VAL A 86 -11.59 -1.47 2.57
N ASP A 87 -10.78 -2.20 3.32
CA ASP A 87 -11.13 -2.80 4.60
C ASP A 87 -11.31 -1.69 5.67
N PHE A 88 -12.01 -1.97 6.77
CA PHE A 88 -12.13 -1.00 7.85
C PHE A 88 -10.81 -0.85 8.59
N ALA A 89 -10.37 0.38 8.82
CA ALA A 89 -9.30 0.68 9.76
C ALA A 89 -9.63 1.92 10.58
N ALA A 90 -9.35 1.89 11.88
CA ALA A 90 -9.48 3.04 12.78
C ALA A 90 -8.16 3.32 13.48
N ASP A 91 -7.74 4.59 13.50
CA ASP A 91 -6.62 5.08 14.31
C ASP A 91 -7.16 5.56 15.65
N ILE A 92 -6.72 4.90 16.73
CA ILE A 92 -7.06 5.22 18.10
C ILE A 92 -5.92 6.03 18.68
N ASP A 93 -6.17 7.31 19.00
CA ASP A 93 -5.18 8.18 19.61
C ASP A 93 -5.79 9.05 20.72
N CYS A 94 -5.59 8.65 21.98
CA CYS A 94 -6.08 9.40 23.13
C CYS A 94 -5.06 9.47 24.28
N LYS A 95 -5.16 10.52 25.10
CA LYS A 95 -4.34 10.66 26.31
C LYS A 95 -4.86 9.73 27.40
N VAL A 96 -3.95 9.09 28.13
CA VAL A 96 -4.33 8.36 29.35
C VAL A 96 -4.73 9.39 30.40
N PRO A 97 -6.00 9.40 30.86
CA PRO A 97 -6.47 10.44 31.75
C PRO A 97 -5.76 10.33 33.11
N SER A 98 -5.30 11.45 33.63
CA SER A 98 -5.03 11.57 35.06
C SER A 98 -6.35 11.87 35.74
N VAL A 99 -6.91 10.89 36.46
CA VAL A 99 -8.05 11.15 37.33
C VAL A 99 -7.55 12.11 38.41
N THR A 100 -8.33 13.12 38.77
CA THR A 100 -8.16 13.90 40.00
C THR A 100 -9.46 13.78 40.78
N ARG A 101 -9.43 13.02 41.88
CA ARG A 101 -10.50 13.06 42.87
C ARG A 101 -10.16 14.18 43.85
N ASP A 102 -10.98 15.24 43.87
CA ASP A 102 -10.95 16.31 44.88
C ASP A 102 -9.58 16.98 45.11
N GLY A 103 -8.95 17.45 44.03
CA GLY A 103 -7.72 18.26 44.12
C GLY A 103 -6.47 17.51 44.58
N LYS A 104 -6.54 16.18 44.73
CA LYS A 104 -5.37 15.31 44.96
C LYS A 104 -4.92 14.67 43.65
N PRO A 105 -3.62 14.51 43.41
CA PRO A 105 -3.13 13.70 42.30
C PRO A 105 -3.57 12.26 42.54
N THR A 106 -4.56 11.76 41.79
CA THR A 106 -4.90 10.34 41.81
C THR A 106 -4.01 9.58 40.84
N ALA A 107 -3.79 8.30 41.13
CA ALA A 107 -3.01 7.41 40.27
C ALA A 107 -3.60 7.38 38.85
N ARG A 108 -2.74 7.42 37.84
CA ARG A 108 -3.16 7.15 36.46
C ARG A 108 -3.69 5.71 36.39
N PRO A 109 -4.75 5.43 35.62
CA PRO A 109 -5.16 4.06 35.38
C PRO A 109 -4.00 3.29 34.75
N ASN A 110 -3.93 1.99 35.01
CA ASN A 110 -2.96 1.13 34.33
C ASN A 110 -3.18 1.29 32.83
N ARG A 111 -2.12 1.61 32.09
CA ARG A 111 -2.20 1.90 30.65
C ARG A 111 -2.81 0.74 29.86
N ASP A 112 -2.46 -0.49 30.22
CA ASP A 112 -2.90 -1.66 29.47
C ASP A 112 -4.37 -1.99 29.79
N GLU A 113 -4.83 -1.72 31.01
CA GLU A 113 -6.26 -1.76 31.36
C GLU A 113 -7.03 -0.66 30.60
N PHE A 114 -6.49 0.57 30.57
CA PHE A 114 -7.13 1.69 29.87
C PHE A 114 -7.20 1.46 28.35
N LEU A 115 -6.11 0.98 27.73
CA LEU A 115 -6.09 0.51 26.34
C LEU A 115 -7.21 -0.50 26.11
N THR A 116 -7.31 -1.49 27.01
CA THR A 116 -8.30 -2.55 26.93
C THR A 116 -9.69 -1.97 26.89
N GLU A 117 -10.03 -1.06 27.79
CA GLU A 117 -11.34 -0.43 27.82
C GLU A 117 -11.66 0.43 26.58
N VAL A 118 -10.70 1.22 26.09
CA VAL A 118 -10.90 2.06 24.90
C VAL A 118 -11.12 1.21 23.65
N VAL A 119 -10.22 0.27 23.37
CA VAL A 119 -10.35 -0.65 22.22
C VAL A 119 -11.68 -1.41 22.30
N ASN A 120 -12.05 -1.81 23.51
CA ASN A 120 -13.30 -2.50 23.78
C ASN A 120 -14.56 -1.71 23.47
N ALA A 121 -14.59 -0.43 23.84
CA ALA A 121 -15.69 0.44 23.50
C ALA A 121 -15.76 0.66 21.98
N VAL A 122 -14.62 0.83 21.31
CA VAL A 122 -14.52 0.93 19.85
C VAL A 122 -15.06 -0.33 19.16
N LEU A 123 -14.61 -1.52 19.58
CA LEU A 123 -15.07 -2.79 18.99
C LEU A 123 -16.55 -3.07 19.24
N THR A 124 -17.07 -2.71 20.41
CA THR A 124 -18.51 -2.85 20.70
C THR A 124 -19.35 -1.97 19.78
N SER A 125 -18.91 -0.72 19.57
CA SER A 125 -19.56 0.20 18.62
C SER A 125 -19.44 -0.31 17.18
N LEU A 126 -18.25 -0.82 16.81
CA LEU A 126 -17.98 -1.41 15.50
C LEU A 126 -18.91 -2.59 15.19
N ASP A 127 -19.03 -3.55 16.13
CA ASP A 127 -19.88 -4.73 15.95
C ASP A 127 -21.36 -4.34 15.75
N LYS A 128 -21.82 -3.33 16.50
CA LYS A 128 -23.18 -2.78 16.35
C LYS A 128 -23.39 -2.14 14.97
N GLU A 129 -22.45 -1.33 14.52
CA GLU A 129 -22.55 -0.64 13.22
C GLU A 129 -22.40 -1.62 12.05
N LEU A 130 -21.54 -2.64 12.16
CA LEU A 130 -21.42 -3.73 11.17
C LEU A 130 -22.74 -4.50 11.03
N ALA A 131 -23.36 -4.86 12.17
CA ALA A 131 -24.67 -5.52 12.16
C ALA A 131 -25.75 -4.63 11.51
N ALA A 132 -25.72 -3.31 11.74
CA ALA A 132 -26.68 -2.36 11.16
C ALA A 132 -26.58 -2.25 9.62
N ILE A 133 -25.44 -2.59 9.03
CA ILE A 133 -25.22 -2.62 7.57
C ILE A 133 -25.20 -4.05 7.01
N ASN A 134 -25.61 -5.06 7.80
CA ASN A 134 -25.60 -6.47 7.42
C ASN A 134 -24.21 -6.98 6.98
N CYS A 135 -23.15 -6.53 7.66
CA CYS A 135 -21.79 -7.02 7.48
C CYS A 135 -21.30 -7.75 8.73
N SER A 136 -20.33 -8.64 8.53
CA SER A 136 -19.60 -9.30 9.61
C SER A 136 -18.09 -9.24 9.35
N ALA A 137 -17.29 -9.46 10.39
CA ALA A 137 -15.83 -9.46 10.28
C ALA A 137 -15.31 -10.87 9.98
N GLU A 138 -14.52 -11.01 8.92
CA GLU A 138 -13.73 -12.23 8.65
C GLU A 138 -12.48 -12.26 9.55
N SER A 139 -11.79 -11.12 9.61
CA SER A 139 -10.57 -10.98 10.40
C SER A 139 -10.52 -9.64 11.11
N ARG A 140 -9.80 -9.60 12.23
CA ARG A 140 -9.66 -8.46 13.11
C ARG A 140 -8.31 -8.46 13.78
N TYR A 141 -7.67 -7.30 13.80
CA TYR A 141 -6.38 -7.11 14.47
C TYR A 141 -6.37 -5.78 15.22
N VAL A 142 -5.69 -5.78 16.37
CA VAL A 142 -5.35 -4.56 17.10
C VAL A 142 -3.83 -4.42 17.09
N LEU A 143 -3.34 -3.39 16.41
CA LEU A 143 -1.91 -3.07 16.32
C LEU A 143 -1.61 -1.89 17.22
N GLN A 144 -0.58 -1.94 18.04
CA GLN A 144 -0.28 -0.89 19.01
C GLN A 144 1.11 -0.32 18.83
N SER A 145 1.24 0.97 19.13
CA SER A 145 2.50 1.64 19.38
C SER A 145 2.65 1.91 20.88
N ASN A 146 3.83 1.64 21.43
CA ASN A 146 4.08 1.83 22.86
C ASN A 146 4.47 3.27 23.15
N TYR A 147 3.54 4.03 23.73
CA TYR A 147 3.79 5.35 24.30
C TYR A 147 3.27 5.41 25.73
N PRO A 148 4.08 5.83 26.72
CA PRO A 148 3.65 5.82 28.12
C PRO A 148 2.47 6.74 28.45
N ALA A 149 2.33 7.87 27.73
CA ALA A 149 1.35 8.91 28.04
C ALA A 149 0.06 8.83 27.22
N ARG A 150 -0.01 7.96 26.22
CA ARG A 150 -1.10 7.90 25.24
C ARG A 150 -1.40 6.45 24.83
N ILE A 151 -2.65 6.22 24.50
CA ILE A 151 -3.04 5.05 23.72
C ILE A 151 -2.87 5.42 22.25
N SER A 152 -2.07 4.64 21.53
CA SER A 152 -1.88 4.74 20.08
C SER A 152 -2.01 3.33 19.53
N ALA A 153 -3.16 3.05 18.92
CA ALA A 153 -3.47 1.72 18.40
C ALA A 153 -4.28 1.84 17.11
N HIS A 154 -4.15 0.87 16.22
CA HIS A 154 -4.99 0.73 15.05
C HIS A 154 -5.88 -0.49 15.22
N VAL A 155 -7.15 -0.35 14.89
CA VAL A 155 -8.08 -1.47 14.72
C VAL A 155 -8.22 -1.71 13.23
N HIS A 156 -7.92 -2.92 12.77
CA HIS A 156 -8.07 -3.34 11.39
C HIS A 156 -9.13 -4.45 11.32
N VAL A 157 -10.10 -4.32 10.42
CA VAL A 157 -11.15 -5.32 10.20
C VAL A 157 -11.36 -5.54 8.71
N ARG A 158 -11.21 -6.80 8.30
CA ARG A 158 -11.63 -7.27 6.98
C ARG A 158 -13.06 -7.80 7.08
N LEU A 159 -13.92 -7.35 6.16
CA LEU A 159 -15.30 -7.82 6.11
C LEU A 159 -15.33 -9.22 5.50
N ALA A 160 -16.30 -10.03 5.93
CA ALA A 160 -16.57 -11.33 5.33
C ALA A 160 -17.25 -11.19 3.96
N ASP A 161 -17.40 -12.34 3.28
CA ASP A 161 -18.15 -12.48 2.02
C ASP A 161 -17.62 -11.58 0.89
N GLU A 162 -16.29 -11.40 0.86
CA GLU A 162 -15.60 -10.59 -0.16
C GLU A 162 -16.15 -9.16 -0.26
N LYS A 163 -16.64 -8.63 0.87
CA LYS A 163 -17.12 -7.25 0.98
C LYS A 163 -15.98 -6.30 1.32
N ALA A 164 -16.10 -5.06 0.84
CA ALA A 164 -15.23 -3.96 1.24
C ALA A 164 -16.00 -2.65 1.20
N PHE A 165 -15.56 -1.62 1.93
CA PHE A 165 -16.10 -0.27 1.70
C PHE A 165 -15.67 0.20 0.32
N HIS A 166 -16.58 0.87 -0.40
CA HIS A 166 -16.32 1.33 -1.77
C HIS A 166 -15.03 2.17 -1.88
N ASP A 167 -14.80 3.05 -0.91
CA ASP A 167 -13.57 3.82 -0.80
C ASP A 167 -13.37 4.40 0.61
N HIS A 168 -12.34 5.24 0.76
CA HIS A 168 -12.03 5.94 2.00
C HIS A 168 -13.13 6.91 2.48
N VAL A 169 -13.99 7.42 1.60
CA VAL A 169 -15.11 8.31 1.95
C VAL A 169 -16.19 7.52 2.69
N HIS A 170 -16.54 6.35 2.16
CA HIS A 170 -17.52 5.47 2.81
C HIS A 170 -16.97 4.84 4.09
N MET A 171 -15.70 4.42 4.11
CA MET A 171 -15.04 3.99 5.35
C MET A 171 -15.05 5.11 6.39
N GLY A 172 -14.77 6.36 6.00
CA GLY A 172 -14.77 7.50 6.92
C GLY A 172 -16.16 7.84 7.47
N ALA A 173 -17.20 7.72 6.65
CA ALA A 173 -18.57 7.90 7.10
C ALA A 173 -18.99 6.81 8.11
N PHE A 174 -18.60 5.56 7.86
CA PHE A 174 -18.80 4.45 8.79
C PHE A 174 -18.01 4.67 10.09
N ALA A 175 -16.74 5.04 10.02
CA ALA A 175 -15.89 5.32 11.17
C ALA A 175 -16.44 6.45 12.07
N ARG A 176 -17.08 7.47 11.49
CA ARG A 176 -17.78 8.52 12.27
C ARG A 176 -18.98 7.96 13.05
N ARG A 177 -19.72 7.00 12.49
CA ARG A 177 -20.81 6.30 13.20
C ARG A 177 -20.24 5.49 14.36
N VAL A 178 -19.16 4.73 14.10
CA VAL A 178 -18.43 3.98 15.13
C VAL A 178 -17.95 4.91 16.25
N ALA A 179 -17.27 6.01 15.92
CA ALA A 179 -16.78 6.99 16.90
C ALA A 179 -17.91 7.57 17.77
N LYS A 180 -19.05 7.92 17.17
CA LYS A 180 -20.24 8.42 17.89
C LYS A 180 -20.84 7.39 18.86
N GLY A 181 -20.72 6.09 18.54
CA GLY A 181 -21.21 5.00 19.38
C GLY A 181 -20.24 4.56 20.48
N VAL A 182 -19.02 5.12 20.55
CA VAL A 182 -18.07 4.82 21.63
C VAL A 182 -18.56 5.44 22.93
N VAL A 183 -18.75 4.59 23.95
CA VAL A 183 -19.23 5.00 25.27
C VAL A 183 -18.20 4.61 26.33
N ALA A 184 -17.82 5.57 27.17
CA ALA A 184 -16.96 5.32 28.33
C ALA A 184 -17.72 4.52 29.41
N PRO A 185 -17.06 3.55 30.07
CA PRO A 185 -17.68 2.81 31.18
C PRO A 185 -17.82 3.66 32.45
N ASP A 186 -16.96 4.65 32.66
CA ASP A 186 -16.99 5.57 33.79
C ASP A 186 -17.64 6.94 33.42
N GLY A 187 -18.35 7.53 34.37
CA GLY A 187 -18.98 8.84 34.25
C GLY A 187 -18.04 10.05 34.40
N ALA A 188 -16.79 9.86 34.83
CA ALA A 188 -15.85 10.93 35.09
C ALA A 188 -15.55 11.76 33.83
N PRO A 189 -15.59 13.11 33.88
CA PRO A 189 -15.46 13.96 32.69
C PRO A 189 -14.19 13.71 31.87
N ALA A 190 -13.03 13.59 32.53
CA ALA A 190 -11.75 13.32 31.85
C ALA A 190 -11.72 11.93 31.19
N TYR A 191 -12.42 10.95 31.76
CA TYR A 191 -12.55 9.62 31.21
C TYR A 191 -13.46 9.63 29.99
N ARG A 192 -14.63 10.25 30.08
CA ARG A 192 -15.56 10.43 28.95
C ARG A 192 -14.91 11.12 27.76
N GLN A 193 -14.18 12.20 28.00
CA GLN A 193 -13.51 12.94 26.92
C GLN A 193 -12.51 12.07 26.18
N ALA A 194 -11.73 11.26 26.91
CA ALA A 194 -10.74 10.38 26.30
C ALA A 194 -11.36 9.33 25.35
N PHE A 195 -12.61 8.89 25.61
CA PHE A 195 -13.35 7.97 24.75
C PHE A 195 -14.04 8.67 23.58
N LEU A 196 -14.62 9.86 23.81
CA LEU A 196 -15.29 10.64 22.76
C LEU A 196 -14.34 11.00 21.61
N ASP A 197 -13.09 11.33 21.95
CA ASP A 197 -12.08 11.74 20.97
C ASP A 197 -11.11 10.62 20.61
N CYS A 198 -11.39 9.36 20.98
CA CYS A 198 -10.40 8.30 20.83
C CYS A 198 -10.16 7.88 19.38
N VAL A 199 -11.17 7.96 18.51
CA VAL A 199 -11.04 7.58 17.09
C VAL A 199 -10.69 8.81 16.27
N ASP A 200 -9.50 8.85 15.68
CA ASP A 200 -9.12 9.92 14.75
C ASP A 200 -9.88 9.75 13.43
N THR A 201 -10.79 10.68 13.16
CA THR A 201 -11.58 10.71 11.92
C THR A 201 -10.99 11.61 10.84
N ALA A 202 -9.87 12.30 11.11
CA ALA A 202 -9.21 13.15 10.14
C ALA A 202 -8.37 12.35 9.12
N ILE A 203 -8.10 11.07 9.39
CA ILE A 203 -7.35 10.20 8.47
C ILE A 203 -8.14 9.85 7.21
N TYR A 204 -9.48 9.87 7.26
CA TYR A 204 -10.37 9.47 6.16
C TYR A 204 -10.58 10.61 5.16
N ARG A 205 -9.51 10.91 4.43
CA ARG A 205 -9.47 11.96 3.41
C ARG A 205 -8.71 11.47 2.19
N ARG A 206 -8.81 12.21 1.08
CA ARG A 206 -7.95 11.96 -0.08
C ARG A 206 -6.48 12.06 0.34
N ALA A 207 -5.66 11.13 -0.13
CA ALA A 207 -4.28 10.93 0.34
C ALA A 207 -4.14 10.58 1.83
N GLY A 208 -5.22 10.14 2.47
CA GLY A 208 -5.21 9.58 3.82
C GLY A 208 -4.19 8.45 3.92
N THR A 209 -3.39 8.49 4.99
CA THR A 209 -2.34 7.51 5.24
C THR A 209 -2.48 6.91 6.63
N LEU A 210 -2.10 5.64 6.76
CA LEU A 210 -2.07 4.94 8.04
C LEU A 210 -0.76 4.17 8.15
N ARG A 211 -0.14 4.21 9.32
CA ARG A 211 1.15 3.53 9.53
C ARG A 211 0.97 2.02 9.46
N LEU A 212 1.89 1.35 8.76
CA LEU A 212 1.83 -0.10 8.54
C LEU A 212 2.25 -0.92 9.77
N PHE A 213 1.85 -2.18 9.82
CA PHE A 213 2.39 -3.14 10.76
C PHE A 213 3.93 -3.15 10.69
N ASN A 214 4.58 -3.23 11.86
CA ASN A 214 6.04 -3.23 12.02
C ASN A 214 6.75 -1.97 11.46
N ALA A 215 5.99 -0.91 11.16
CA ALA A 215 6.51 0.37 10.76
C ALA A 215 6.71 1.28 11.97
N VAL A 216 7.82 2.02 11.98
CA VAL A 216 8.20 2.93 13.07
C VAL A 216 7.61 4.32 12.86
N ASN A 217 7.44 5.07 13.94
CA ASN A 217 7.03 6.47 13.88
C ASN A 217 8.15 7.35 13.29
N ARG A 218 7.88 8.64 13.07
CA ARG A 218 8.90 9.60 12.57
C ARG A 218 10.15 9.70 13.45
N GLN A 219 10.04 9.38 14.73
CA GLN A 219 11.16 9.38 15.68
C GLN A 219 11.90 8.03 15.73
N GLN A 220 11.47 7.04 14.95
CA GLN A 220 12.03 5.68 14.87
C GLN A 220 12.03 4.90 16.20
N GLN A 221 11.12 5.23 17.13
CA GLN A 221 11.17 4.75 18.52
C GLN A 221 10.24 3.56 18.82
N SER A 222 9.13 3.41 18.11
CA SER A 222 8.17 2.34 18.41
C SER A 222 7.49 1.80 17.14
N PRO A 223 7.80 0.56 16.72
CA PRO A 223 7.07 -0.10 15.65
C PRO A 223 5.66 -0.48 16.11
N LEU A 224 4.71 -0.44 15.18
CA LEU A 224 3.39 -1.04 15.39
C LEU A 224 3.54 -2.56 15.51
N HIS A 225 3.03 -3.12 16.59
CA HIS A 225 3.05 -4.57 16.84
C HIS A 225 1.65 -5.05 17.17
N LEU A 226 1.37 -6.32 16.89
CA LEU A 226 0.13 -6.95 17.31
C LEU A 226 0.05 -6.95 18.84
N VAL A 227 -1.09 -6.56 19.40
CA VAL A 227 -1.31 -6.67 20.86
C VAL A 227 -1.49 -8.15 21.20
N PRO A 228 -0.58 -8.75 21.99
CA PRO A 228 -0.70 -10.16 22.37
C PRO A 228 -1.89 -10.38 23.29
N ARG A 229 -2.50 -11.57 23.25
CA ARG A 229 -3.45 -12.00 24.28
C ARG A 229 -2.72 -12.13 25.63
N THR A 230 -3.05 -11.28 26.59
CA THR A 230 -2.50 -11.32 27.96
C THR A 230 -3.56 -11.72 28.99
N THR A 231 -3.16 -12.06 30.22
CA THR A 231 -4.10 -12.33 31.32
C THR A 231 -4.97 -11.12 31.69
N THR A 232 -4.56 -9.89 31.35
CA THR A 232 -5.35 -8.66 31.49
C THR A 232 -6.40 -8.48 30.38
N THR A 233 -6.28 -9.19 29.26
CA THR A 233 -7.31 -9.29 28.20
C THR A 233 -8.41 -10.32 28.51
N LYS A 234 -8.45 -10.86 29.74
CA LYS A 234 -9.49 -11.79 30.20
C LYS A 234 -10.88 -11.16 29.99
N GLY A 235 -11.66 -11.78 29.11
CA GLY A 235 -13.05 -11.40 28.81
C GLY A 235 -13.34 -11.11 27.35
N ARG A 236 -12.33 -11.02 26.45
CA ARG A 236 -12.58 -10.75 25.03
C ARG A 236 -11.64 -11.51 24.11
N GLU A 237 -12.09 -12.71 23.76
CA GLU A 237 -11.44 -13.65 22.85
C GLU A 237 -11.37 -13.15 21.38
N HIS A 238 -11.75 -11.91 21.09
CA HIS A 238 -12.08 -11.47 19.72
C HIS A 238 -11.22 -10.33 19.16
N TRP A 239 -10.17 -9.86 19.85
CA TRP A 239 -9.34 -8.77 19.30
C TRP A 239 -8.45 -9.21 18.14
N VAL A 240 -8.04 -10.48 18.16
CA VAL A 240 -7.19 -11.08 17.14
C VAL A 240 -7.96 -12.27 16.57
N VAL A 241 -8.43 -12.09 15.33
CA VAL A 241 -9.16 -13.09 14.56
C VAL A 241 -8.51 -13.11 13.19
N GLY A 242 -7.92 -14.24 12.81
CA GLY A 242 -7.22 -14.43 11.53
C GLY A 242 -5.72 -14.78 11.68
N PRO A 243 -5.01 -14.98 10.56
CA PRO A 243 -3.60 -15.36 10.55
C PRO A 243 -2.69 -14.31 11.20
N GLN A 244 -1.78 -14.75 12.07
CA GLN A 244 -0.87 -13.85 12.82
C GLN A 244 0.54 -13.80 12.23
N GLU A 245 0.76 -14.45 11.08
CA GLU A 245 2.05 -14.38 10.38
C GLU A 245 2.35 -12.94 9.95
N PRO A 246 3.61 -12.47 10.06
CA PRO A 246 3.97 -11.08 9.79
C PRO A 246 3.47 -10.54 8.43
N ALA A 247 3.47 -11.37 7.40
CA ALA A 247 2.98 -10.98 6.07
C ALA A 247 1.47 -10.73 6.05
N ALA A 248 0.69 -11.54 6.77
CA ALA A 248 -0.76 -11.37 6.89
C ALA A 248 -1.12 -10.11 7.72
N LEU A 249 -0.37 -9.85 8.79
CA LEU A 249 -0.53 -8.62 9.58
C LEU A 249 -0.17 -7.36 8.78
N LEU A 250 0.88 -7.44 7.97
CA LEU A 250 1.24 -6.35 7.06
C LEU A 250 0.16 -6.16 5.98
N ASP A 251 -0.33 -7.25 5.40
CA ASP A 251 -1.42 -7.23 4.41
C ASP A 251 -2.69 -6.57 4.95
N ALA A 252 -3.11 -6.94 6.16
CA ALA A 252 -4.25 -6.33 6.84
C ALA A 252 -4.02 -4.84 7.14
N SER A 253 -2.78 -4.45 7.42
CA SER A 253 -2.43 -3.05 7.69
C SER A 253 -2.37 -2.15 6.45
N LEU A 254 -2.36 -2.73 5.24
CA LEU A 254 -2.41 -1.98 3.99
C LEU A 254 -3.79 -1.36 3.72
N VAL A 255 -4.87 -1.89 4.31
CA VAL A 255 -6.26 -1.40 4.25
C VAL A 255 -6.92 -1.45 2.87
N VAL A 256 -6.19 -1.17 1.78
CA VAL A 256 -6.68 -1.26 0.39
C VAL A 256 -6.95 -2.71 0.00
N ARG A 257 -8.05 -3.00 -0.70
CA ARG A 257 -8.35 -4.31 -1.29
C ARG A 257 -8.05 -4.31 -2.79
N ASP A 258 -7.70 -5.47 -3.34
CA ASP A 258 -7.70 -5.63 -4.80
C ASP A 258 -9.17 -5.64 -5.26
N PRO A 259 -9.58 -4.79 -6.23
CA PRO A 259 -10.93 -4.83 -6.76
C PRO A 259 -11.36 -6.18 -7.33
N LEU A 260 -10.41 -7.05 -7.70
CA LEU A 260 -10.69 -8.41 -8.18
C LEU A 260 -11.07 -9.38 -7.04
N ASP A 261 -10.74 -9.04 -5.79
CA ASP A 261 -11.07 -9.83 -4.60
C ASP A 261 -12.33 -9.28 -3.89
N VAL A 262 -13.11 -8.42 -4.55
CA VAL A 262 -14.28 -7.75 -3.96
C VAL A 262 -15.50 -7.98 -4.83
N ASP A 263 -16.43 -8.79 -4.33
CA ASP A 263 -17.71 -9.08 -4.98
C ASP A 263 -18.73 -7.96 -4.75
N GLU A 264 -18.72 -7.36 -3.55
CA GLU A 264 -19.70 -6.35 -3.16
C GLU A 264 -19.04 -5.17 -2.43
N VAL A 265 -19.37 -3.96 -2.88
CA VAL A 265 -18.93 -2.72 -2.22
C VAL A 265 -20.00 -2.16 -1.29
N VAL A 266 -19.61 -1.91 -0.04
CA VAL A 266 -20.42 -1.26 0.97
C VAL A 266 -20.38 0.25 0.75
N THR A 267 -21.56 0.84 0.58
CA THR A 267 -21.74 2.30 0.52
C THR A 267 -22.49 2.78 1.75
N ILE A 268 -22.08 3.95 2.25
CA ILE A 268 -22.70 4.59 3.40
C ILE A 268 -23.48 5.81 2.93
N GLU A 269 -24.77 5.84 3.24
CA GLU A 269 -25.65 6.97 2.91
C GLU A 269 -25.13 8.28 3.53
N GLY A 270 -25.15 9.36 2.74
CA GLY A 270 -24.65 10.68 3.12
C GLY A 270 -23.13 10.78 3.24
N ALA A 271 -22.37 9.77 2.80
CA ALA A 271 -20.91 9.78 2.93
C ALA A 271 -20.26 10.92 2.13
N ALA A 272 -20.72 11.17 0.90
CA ALA A 272 -20.21 12.24 0.05
C ALA A 272 -20.45 13.63 0.66
N ASP A 273 -21.65 13.86 1.22
CA ASP A 273 -22.00 15.13 1.87
C ASP A 273 -21.18 15.35 3.15
N ALA A 274 -21.00 14.29 3.95
CA ALA A 274 -20.16 14.33 5.15
C ALA A 274 -18.69 14.57 4.80
N ALA A 275 -18.19 14.01 3.69
CA ALA A 275 -16.84 14.27 3.20
C ALA A 275 -16.69 15.70 2.66
N ALA A 276 -17.67 16.22 1.92
CA ALA A 276 -17.65 17.59 1.41
C ALA A 276 -17.67 18.62 2.55
N ALA A 277 -18.47 18.38 3.60
CA ALA A 277 -18.49 19.20 4.81
C ALA A 277 -17.15 19.15 5.57
N ALA A 278 -16.47 18.01 5.58
CA ALA A 278 -15.15 17.86 6.19
C ALA A 278 -14.00 18.43 5.34
N ALA A 279 -14.16 18.53 4.02
CA ALA A 279 -13.06 18.79 3.08
C ALA A 279 -12.86 20.27 2.68
N GLY A 280 -13.78 21.19 2.96
CA GLY A 280 -13.56 22.62 2.68
C GLY A 280 -13.08 22.90 1.24
N GLY A 281 -13.85 22.46 0.24
CA GLY A 281 -13.83 22.95 -1.15
C GLY A 281 -12.49 23.00 -1.90
N ALA A 282 -12.14 21.91 -2.61
CA ALA A 282 -11.48 21.95 -3.93
C ALA A 282 -11.44 20.54 -4.55
N SER A 283 -12.34 20.25 -5.50
CA SER A 283 -12.31 19.00 -6.27
C SER A 283 -11.77 19.25 -7.68
N GLN A 284 -10.69 18.58 -8.04
CA GLN A 284 -10.30 18.39 -9.44
C GLN A 284 -10.55 16.93 -9.79
N SER A 285 -11.44 16.69 -10.76
CA SER A 285 -11.79 15.36 -11.26
C SER A 285 -10.69 14.79 -12.16
N VAL A 286 -10.33 13.52 -11.99
CA VAL A 286 -9.55 12.75 -12.97
C VAL A 286 -10.36 11.53 -13.36
N ARG A 287 -10.56 11.33 -14.67
CA ARG A 287 -11.37 10.25 -15.26
C ARG A 287 -10.63 8.90 -15.22
N SER A 288 -11.37 7.86 -14.85
CA SER A 288 -11.01 6.44 -14.94
C SER A 288 -11.00 5.94 -16.40
N ILE A 289 -10.09 5.02 -16.75
CA ILE A 289 -10.07 4.28 -18.02
C ILE A 289 -10.01 2.78 -17.70
N SER A 290 -11.10 2.08 -17.99
CA SER A 290 -11.21 0.62 -17.97
C SER A 290 -10.79 0.00 -19.31
N GLY A 291 -10.14 -1.15 -19.31
CA GLY A 291 -9.95 -1.97 -20.53
C GLY A 291 -9.25 -3.29 -20.28
N GLY A 292 -9.99 -4.40 -20.36
CA GLY A 292 -9.47 -5.76 -20.36
C GLY A 292 -9.13 -6.30 -21.75
N SER A 293 -8.23 -7.29 -21.79
CA SER A 293 -8.14 -8.32 -22.86
C SER A 293 -7.14 -9.41 -22.43
N GLY A 294 -7.55 -10.68 -22.50
CA GLY A 294 -6.71 -11.83 -22.15
C GLY A 294 -5.50 -11.99 -23.08
N LEU A 295 -4.33 -12.24 -22.49
CA LEU A 295 -3.08 -12.48 -23.21
C LEU A 295 -2.99 -13.94 -23.70
N PRO A 296 -2.39 -14.19 -24.89
CA PRO A 296 -2.20 -15.56 -25.43
C PRO A 296 -1.09 -16.36 -24.71
N ASP A 297 -1.19 -17.69 -24.75
CA ASP A 297 -0.28 -18.62 -24.04
C ASP A 297 1.01 -19.01 -24.80
N ASP A 298 1.28 -18.42 -25.98
CA ASP A 298 2.49 -18.71 -26.78
C ASP A 298 3.62 -17.68 -26.51
N PRO A 299 4.78 -18.10 -25.96
CA PRO A 299 5.90 -17.20 -25.61
C PRO A 299 6.50 -16.43 -26.79
N LEU A 300 6.52 -16.98 -28.00
CA LEU A 300 7.04 -16.27 -29.18
C LEU A 300 6.03 -15.23 -29.68
N ARG A 301 4.75 -15.57 -29.65
CA ARG A 301 3.66 -14.62 -29.95
C ARG A 301 3.60 -13.48 -28.93
N LEU A 302 3.93 -13.76 -27.67
CA LEU A 302 4.09 -12.76 -26.63
C LEU A 302 5.26 -11.80 -26.92
N LEU A 303 6.39 -12.31 -27.41
CA LEU A 303 7.49 -11.45 -27.89
C LEU A 303 7.05 -10.55 -29.05
N ASP A 304 6.32 -11.08 -30.03
CA ASP A 304 5.80 -10.30 -31.16
C ASP A 304 4.88 -9.17 -30.68
N ILE A 305 3.95 -9.47 -29.76
CA ILE A 305 3.04 -8.48 -29.18
C ILE A 305 3.82 -7.40 -28.42
N ALA A 306 4.85 -7.78 -27.65
CA ALA A 306 5.68 -6.83 -26.91
C ALA A 306 6.46 -5.89 -27.84
N CYS A 307 7.05 -6.44 -28.91
CA CYS A 307 7.74 -5.65 -29.94
C CYS A 307 6.78 -4.68 -30.67
N GLU A 308 5.60 -5.16 -31.08
CA GLU A 308 4.58 -4.31 -31.71
C GLU A 308 4.07 -3.22 -30.76
N ALA A 309 3.86 -3.56 -29.49
CA ALA A 309 3.41 -2.63 -28.47
C ALA A 309 4.39 -1.46 -28.27
N LEU A 310 5.69 -1.76 -28.29
CA LEU A 310 6.78 -0.77 -28.20
C LEU A 310 6.77 0.20 -29.37
N VAL A 311 6.66 -0.31 -30.60
CA VAL A 311 6.68 0.53 -31.81
C VAL A 311 5.42 1.38 -31.95
N ARG A 312 4.28 0.92 -31.40
CA ARG A 312 3.00 1.66 -31.40
C ARG A 312 2.86 2.69 -30.28
N LEU A 313 3.89 2.88 -29.44
CA LEU A 313 3.85 3.94 -28.42
C LEU A 313 3.82 5.32 -29.09
N PRO A 314 3.10 6.30 -28.50
CA PRO A 314 2.96 7.60 -29.12
C PRO A 314 4.30 8.35 -29.16
N PRO A 315 4.62 9.09 -30.25
CA PRO A 315 5.92 9.77 -30.45
C PRO A 315 6.39 10.64 -29.28
N ARG A 316 5.45 11.29 -28.58
CA ARG A 316 5.70 12.07 -27.34
C ARG A 316 6.46 11.30 -26.26
N MET A 317 6.41 9.95 -26.27
CA MET A 317 7.16 9.10 -25.34
C MET A 317 8.62 8.91 -25.77
N ALA A 318 8.96 9.08 -27.04
CA ALA A 318 10.34 9.06 -27.52
C ALA A 318 11.00 10.45 -27.43
N GLU A 319 10.19 11.51 -27.56
CA GLU A 319 10.66 12.90 -27.58
C GLU A 319 11.21 13.40 -26.22
N SER A 320 10.81 12.80 -25.11
CA SER A 320 11.27 13.17 -23.77
C SER A 320 12.11 12.06 -23.16
N TYR A 321 13.29 12.42 -22.64
CA TYR A 321 14.26 11.47 -22.08
C TYR A 321 13.66 10.57 -20.99
N ARG A 322 12.71 11.10 -20.23
CA ARG A 322 12.09 10.41 -19.10
C ARG A 322 11.13 9.28 -19.56
N PRO A 323 10.07 9.55 -20.34
CA PRO A 323 9.29 8.49 -20.98
C PRO A 323 10.14 7.52 -21.82
N TRP A 324 11.14 8.03 -22.54
CA TRP A 324 12.05 7.20 -23.35
C TRP A 324 12.84 6.20 -22.49
N SER A 325 13.34 6.64 -21.34
CA SER A 325 14.04 5.78 -20.37
C SER A 325 13.10 4.77 -19.70
N THR A 326 11.85 5.14 -19.43
CA THR A 326 10.83 4.20 -18.92
C THR A 326 10.59 3.10 -19.93
N VAL A 327 10.39 3.44 -21.21
CA VAL A 327 10.17 2.47 -22.29
C VAL A 327 11.33 1.50 -22.45
N TYR A 328 12.58 2.01 -22.40
CA TYR A 328 13.79 1.18 -22.36
C TYR A 328 13.76 0.15 -21.22
N LEU A 329 13.50 0.59 -19.99
CA LEU A 329 13.54 -0.27 -18.81
C LEU A 329 12.45 -1.35 -18.87
N THR A 330 11.25 -0.98 -19.33
CA THR A 330 10.15 -1.94 -19.50
C THR A 330 10.45 -2.95 -20.60
N ALA A 331 11.04 -2.53 -21.73
CA ALA A 331 11.48 -3.43 -22.81
C ALA A 331 12.54 -4.42 -22.32
N LYS A 332 13.57 -3.95 -21.62
CA LYS A 332 14.64 -4.80 -21.09
C LYS A 332 14.15 -5.78 -20.03
N SER A 333 13.24 -5.35 -19.15
CA SER A 333 12.59 -6.26 -18.20
C SER A 333 11.74 -7.32 -18.91
N THR A 334 11.06 -6.95 -19.99
CA THR A 334 10.25 -7.86 -20.80
C THR A 334 11.12 -8.93 -21.48
N ALA A 335 12.29 -8.55 -22.00
CA ALA A 335 13.24 -9.49 -22.61
C ALA A 335 13.68 -10.58 -21.63
N VAL A 336 14.05 -10.18 -20.41
CA VAL A 336 14.44 -11.11 -19.33
C VAL A 336 13.28 -12.05 -18.95
N ARG A 337 12.03 -11.58 -18.99
CA ARG A 337 10.87 -12.41 -18.64
C ARG A 337 10.46 -13.36 -19.75
N LEU A 338 10.49 -12.94 -21.01
CA LEU A 338 10.28 -13.81 -22.16
C LEU A 338 11.32 -14.93 -22.19
N ALA A 339 12.56 -14.61 -21.80
CA ALA A 339 13.61 -15.62 -21.62
C ALA A 339 13.23 -16.69 -20.58
N ALA A 340 12.64 -16.27 -19.46
CA ALA A 340 12.15 -17.17 -18.42
C ALA A 340 10.89 -17.96 -18.84
N CYS A 341 10.16 -17.51 -19.86
CA CYS A 341 8.99 -18.19 -20.44
C CYS A 341 9.36 -19.11 -21.62
N GLY A 342 10.65 -19.39 -21.85
CA GLY A 342 11.11 -20.34 -22.87
C GLY A 342 11.48 -19.72 -24.22
N VAL A 343 11.43 -18.39 -24.36
CA VAL A 343 12.07 -17.72 -25.50
C VAL A 343 13.60 -17.76 -25.30
N PRO A 344 14.42 -18.02 -26.32
CA PRO A 344 15.87 -17.89 -26.16
C PRO A 344 16.26 -16.47 -25.72
N ALA A 345 17.11 -16.33 -24.70
CA ALA A 345 17.41 -15.05 -24.07
C ALA A 345 18.05 -14.03 -25.01
N ASP A 346 18.92 -14.52 -25.89
CA ASP A 346 19.55 -13.77 -26.98
C ASP A 346 18.51 -13.27 -28.00
N VAL A 347 17.52 -14.10 -28.33
CA VAL A 347 16.43 -13.74 -29.26
C VAL A 347 15.52 -12.68 -28.64
N ALA A 348 15.15 -12.83 -27.37
CA ALA A 348 14.30 -11.86 -26.67
C ALA A 348 15.01 -10.51 -26.48
N ASP A 349 16.28 -10.52 -26.07
CA ASP A 349 17.09 -9.31 -25.90
C ASP A 349 17.25 -8.56 -27.23
N GLU A 350 17.65 -9.27 -28.28
CA GLU A 350 17.91 -8.65 -29.58
C GLU A 350 16.65 -8.06 -30.22
N ARG A 351 15.51 -8.77 -30.16
CA ARG A 351 14.27 -8.29 -30.78
C ARG A 351 13.66 -7.08 -30.04
N LEU A 352 13.75 -7.06 -28.72
CA LEU A 352 13.27 -5.92 -27.93
C LEU A 352 14.25 -4.74 -27.97
N ARG A 353 15.57 -5.01 -28.08
CA ARG A 353 16.58 -3.99 -28.38
C ARG A 353 16.26 -3.31 -29.71
N GLN A 354 16.05 -4.10 -30.76
CA GLN A 354 15.73 -3.58 -32.08
C GLN A 354 14.41 -2.78 -32.08
N SER A 355 13.37 -3.28 -31.40
CA SER A 355 12.10 -2.54 -31.25
C SER A 355 12.26 -1.24 -30.47
N PHE A 356 13.16 -1.20 -29.48
CA PHE A 356 13.50 0.02 -28.77
C PHE A 356 14.27 1.01 -29.64
N HIS A 357 15.17 0.55 -30.52
CA HIS A 357 15.77 1.39 -31.55
C HIS A 357 14.71 1.98 -32.47
N ASP A 358 13.75 1.17 -32.93
CA ASP A 358 12.68 1.61 -33.83
C ASP A 358 11.74 2.62 -33.17
N PHE A 359 11.37 2.40 -31.90
CA PHE A 359 10.68 3.39 -31.08
C PHE A 359 11.50 4.69 -30.92
N SER A 360 12.80 4.58 -30.66
CA SER A 360 13.67 5.74 -30.46
C SER A 360 13.82 6.58 -31.73
N ARG A 361 13.74 5.97 -32.92
CA ARG A 361 13.74 6.65 -34.22
C ARG A 361 12.54 7.57 -34.43
N LEU A 362 11.46 7.43 -33.66
CA LEU A 362 10.30 8.34 -33.69
C LEU A 362 10.68 9.78 -33.30
N CYS A 363 11.85 9.99 -32.69
CA CYS A 363 12.43 11.32 -32.46
C CYS A 363 13.84 11.40 -33.11
N PRO A 364 13.93 11.68 -34.44
CA PRO A 364 15.19 11.68 -35.17
C PRO A 364 16.22 12.68 -34.63
N GLU A 365 15.76 13.80 -34.07
CA GLU A 365 16.60 14.87 -33.50
C GLU A 365 17.38 14.42 -32.25
N LYS A 366 16.92 13.37 -31.57
CA LYS A 366 17.53 12.82 -30.34
C LYS A 366 18.08 11.41 -30.50
N TYR A 367 17.68 10.72 -31.57
CA TYR A 367 18.11 9.35 -31.81
C TYR A 367 19.59 9.30 -32.18
N ASN A 368 20.39 8.74 -31.28
CA ASN A 368 21.78 8.37 -31.55
C ASN A 368 21.93 6.87 -31.31
N PRO A 369 22.15 6.04 -32.35
CA PRO A 369 22.30 4.59 -32.23
C PRO A 369 23.31 4.18 -31.16
N ARG A 370 24.45 4.90 -31.07
CA ARG A 370 25.50 4.59 -30.08
C ARG A 370 25.05 4.86 -28.65
N GLU A 371 24.23 5.88 -28.42
CA GLU A 371 23.68 6.16 -27.09
C GLU A 371 22.58 5.18 -26.72
N VAL A 372 21.76 4.75 -27.68
CA VAL A 372 20.77 3.69 -27.49
C VAL A 372 21.46 2.37 -27.12
N ASP A 373 22.48 1.97 -27.88
CA ASP A 373 23.26 0.75 -27.60
C ASP A 373 24.05 0.85 -26.30
N LYS A 374 24.64 2.01 -25.99
CA LYS A 374 25.33 2.25 -24.72
C LYS A 374 24.37 2.13 -23.55
N LYS A 375 23.14 2.63 -23.68
CA LYS A 375 22.10 2.48 -22.67
C LYS A 375 21.62 1.05 -22.54
N TRP A 376 21.43 0.35 -23.66
CA TRP A 376 21.05 -1.06 -23.69
C TRP A 376 22.12 -1.94 -23.03
N ASN A 377 23.39 -1.70 -23.35
CA ASN A 377 24.54 -2.50 -22.93
C ASN A 377 25.20 -2.05 -21.62
N ALA A 378 24.70 -0.97 -20.99
CA ALA A 378 25.22 -0.51 -19.71
C ALA A 378 25.14 -1.64 -18.66
N ARG A 379 26.28 -2.24 -18.32
CA ARG A 379 26.41 -3.23 -17.24
C ARG A 379 26.23 -2.54 -15.88
N GLN A 380 25.36 -3.13 -15.07
CA GLN A 380 25.06 -2.67 -13.72
C GLN A 380 26.13 -3.16 -12.76
N ARG A 381 26.90 -2.25 -12.17
CA ARG A 381 27.72 -2.59 -11.00
C ARG A 381 26.80 -2.71 -9.80
N GLU A 382 26.79 -3.90 -9.20
CA GLU A 382 26.33 -4.20 -7.84
C GLU A 382 24.90 -3.73 -7.49
N GLY A 383 23.91 -4.60 -7.72
CA GLY A 383 22.72 -4.72 -6.84
C GLY A 383 21.74 -3.56 -6.72
N PHE A 384 22.00 -2.40 -7.31
CA PHE A 384 21.20 -1.18 -7.15
C PHE A 384 20.84 -0.58 -8.52
N PHE A 385 19.54 -0.43 -8.78
CA PHE A 385 19.04 0.49 -9.81
C PHE A 385 18.84 1.87 -9.16
N ASP A 386 19.89 2.66 -8.99
CA ASP A 386 19.68 4.11 -8.81
C ASP A 386 19.76 4.76 -10.19
N ALA A 387 18.61 4.89 -10.86
CA ALA A 387 18.51 5.77 -12.01
C ALA A 387 18.59 7.20 -11.46
N SER A 388 19.81 7.75 -11.52
CA SER A 388 20.20 9.04 -11.00
C SER A 388 19.10 10.11 -11.13
N VAL A 389 18.81 10.68 -9.96
CA VAL A 389 18.00 11.86 -9.68
C VAL A 389 18.12 12.91 -10.79
N ASN A 390 17.01 13.18 -11.49
CA ASN A 390 16.81 14.51 -12.10
C ASN A 390 15.86 15.30 -11.19
N PRO A 391 16.35 16.30 -10.45
CA PRO A 391 15.54 17.12 -9.54
C PRO A 391 14.36 17.82 -10.24
N LYS A 392 14.38 17.92 -11.58
CA LYS A 392 13.31 18.55 -12.36
C LYS A 392 12.15 17.60 -12.73
N ALA A 393 12.26 16.29 -12.47
CA ALA A 393 11.28 15.30 -12.91
C ALA A 393 10.37 14.74 -11.79
N GLY A 394 10.76 14.72 -10.52
CA GLY A 394 9.82 14.41 -9.43
C GLY A 394 9.35 12.95 -9.25
N VAL A 395 9.70 12.00 -10.14
CA VAL A 395 9.49 10.53 -9.96
C VAL A 395 10.69 9.73 -10.50
N SER A 396 11.10 8.70 -9.76
CA SER A 396 12.16 7.72 -10.02
C SER A 396 11.57 6.30 -10.19
N TYR A 397 12.22 5.46 -11.00
CA TYR A 397 11.84 4.07 -11.22
C TYR A 397 12.96 3.16 -10.70
N LEU A 398 12.62 2.17 -9.88
CA LEU A 398 13.54 1.25 -9.24
C LEU A 398 13.08 -0.18 -9.52
N VAL A 399 14.00 -1.06 -9.92
CA VAL A 399 13.73 -2.49 -10.08
C VAL A 399 14.73 -3.23 -9.20
N GLN A 400 14.26 -3.90 -8.15
CA GLN A 400 15.13 -4.62 -7.21
C GLN A 400 15.05 -6.12 -7.40
N ARG A 401 16.21 -6.78 -7.42
CA ARG A 401 16.30 -8.24 -7.37
C ARG A 401 15.99 -8.67 -5.96
N THR A 402 14.95 -9.48 -5.75
CA THR A 402 14.79 -10.15 -4.46
C THR A 402 15.64 -11.42 -4.48
N THR A 403 16.59 -11.54 -3.56
CA THR A 403 17.21 -12.83 -3.27
C THR A 403 16.23 -13.59 -2.38
N SER A 404 15.58 -14.61 -2.92
CA SER A 404 15.03 -15.67 -2.07
C SER A 404 16.22 -16.47 -1.54
N PRO A 405 16.41 -16.65 -0.24
CA PRO A 405 17.19 -17.78 0.22
C PRO A 405 16.42 -19.04 -0.23
N VAL A 406 17.06 -19.85 -1.08
CA VAL A 406 16.68 -21.26 -1.18
C VAL A 406 16.77 -21.80 0.25
N PRO A 407 15.73 -22.46 0.80
CA PRO A 407 15.89 -23.16 2.06
C PRO A 407 17.01 -24.16 1.85
N SER A 408 18.17 -23.93 2.45
CA SER A 408 19.17 -24.99 2.58
C SER A 408 18.50 -26.07 3.41
N LEU A 409 18.20 -27.20 2.77
CA LEU A 409 17.97 -28.47 3.44
C LEU A 409 19.21 -28.78 4.27
N ASN A 410 19.28 -28.25 5.48
CA ASN A 410 20.16 -28.77 6.50
C ASN A 410 19.52 -30.07 6.96
N ALA A 411 19.93 -31.15 6.28
CA ALA A 411 19.80 -32.49 6.82
C ALA A 411 20.44 -32.51 8.23
N PRO A 412 19.79 -33.12 9.23
CA PRO A 412 20.37 -33.24 10.56
C PRO A 412 21.62 -34.11 10.45
N ARG A 413 22.77 -33.57 10.88
CA ARG A 413 23.91 -34.42 11.23
C ARG A 413 23.71 -34.87 12.67
N HIS A 414 23.64 -36.19 12.84
CA HIS A 414 23.64 -36.90 14.11
C HIS A 414 24.84 -36.56 14.99
#